data_AF-A0A3D9L3L9-F1
#
_entry.id   AF-A0A3D9L3L9-F1
#
_cell.length_a   1.000
_cell.length_b   1.000
_cell.length_c   1.000
_cell.angle_alpha   90.00
_cell.angle_beta   90.00
_cell.angle_gamma   90.00
#
_symmetry.space_group_name_H-M   'P 1'
#
loop_
_entity.id
_entity.type
_entity.pdbx_description
1 polymer ?
#
loop_
_entity_poly.entity_id
_entity_poly.type
_entity_poly.pdbx_seq_one_letter_code
_entity_poly.pdbx_strand_id
1 'polypeptide(L)' 'MTRRKLKLYSIFDLTIAVVGVALCVLALSLLNSALPFELLVLLGLMGVIMAVLGTSLFIDLIQFRSELRKMFGSGQY' A
#
# COMPACT_ATOMS: atom_id res chain seq x y z
N MET A 1 14.06 8.63 17.88
CA MET A 1 12.59 8.70 17.63
C MET A 1 12.18 8.37 16.19
N THR A 2 13.01 8.62 15.17
CA THR A 2 12.69 8.44 13.73
C THR A 2 12.36 7.00 13.31
N ARG A 3 13.04 5.97 13.85
CA ARG A 3 12.78 4.56 13.48
C ARG A 3 11.37 4.05 13.85
N ARG A 4 10.77 4.54 14.94
CA ARG A 4 9.40 4.15 15.33
C ARG A 4 8.36 4.79 14.40
N LYS A 5 8.57 6.05 14.02
CA LYS A 5 7.72 6.74 13.03
C LYS A 5 7.77 6.04 11.67
N LEU A 6 8.96 5.67 11.21
CA LEU A 6 9.15 4.94 9.93
C LEU A 6 8.46 3.57 9.93
N LYS A 7 8.50 2.83 11.04
CA LYS A 7 7.71 1.59 11.19
C LYS A 7 6.21 1.85 11.14
N LEU A 8 5.73 2.94 11.73
CA LEU A 8 4.31 3.29 11.74
C LEU A 8 3.80 3.60 10.31
N TYR A 9 4.56 4.38 9.53
CA TYR A 9 4.23 4.67 8.13
C TYR A 9 4.24 3.41 7.27
N SER A 10 5.26 2.55 7.42
CA SER A 10 5.33 1.28 6.71
C SER A 10 4.14 0.37 6.97
N ILE A 11 3.66 0.29 8.22
CA ILE A 11 2.47 -0.48 8.57
C ILE A 11 1.25 0.15 7.93
N PHE A 12 1.11 1.47 8.00
CA PHE A 12 -0.03 2.19 7.43
C PHE A 12 -0.13 1.98 5.91
N ASP A 13 0.98 2.12 5.17
CA ASP A 13 1.05 1.92 3.72
C ASP A 13 0.66 0.48 3.33
N LEU A 14 1.14 -0.50 4.09
CA LEU A 14 0.76 -1.90 3.91
C LEU A 14 -0.73 -2.13 4.19
N THR A 15 -1.29 -1.46 5.21
CA THR A 15 -2.71 -1.57 5.55
C THR A 15 -3.57 -1.00 4.42
N ILE A 16 -3.19 0.14 3.85
CA ILE A 16 -3.85 0.74 2.68
C ILE A 16 -3.83 -0.24 1.50
N ALA A 17 -2.69 -0.86 1.23
CA ALA A 17 -2.57 -1.83 0.15
C ALA A 17 -3.49 -3.05 0.35
N VAL A 18 -3.55 -3.59 1.57
CA VAL A 18 -4.43 -4.72 1.91
C VAL A 18 -5.90 -4.34 1.78
N VAL A 19 -6.29 -3.15 2.23
CA VAL A 19 -7.67 -2.65 2.06
C VAL A 19 -8.01 -2.51 0.57
N GLY A 20 -7.09 -1.98 -0.24
CA GLY A 20 -7.28 -1.88 -1.69
C GLY A 20 -7.52 -3.25 -2.35
N VAL A 21 -6.71 -4.25 -2.00
CA VAL A 21 -6.90 -5.64 -2.49
C VAL A 21 -8.24 -6.21 -2.02
N ALA A 22 -8.62 -5.99 -0.76
CA ALA A 22 -9.90 -6.45 -0.23
C ALA A 22 -11.09 -5.84 -0.99
N LEU A 23 -11.02 -4.55 -1.34
CA LEU A 23 -12.05 -3.88 -2.15
C LEU A 23 -12.14 -4.47 -3.56
N CYS A 24 -11.01 -4.81 -4.19
CA CYS A 24 -11.01 -5.52 -5.48
C CYS A 24 -11.67 -6.90 -5.38
N VAL A 25 -11.35 -7.67 -4.34
CA VAL A 25 -11.95 -9.00 -4.12
C VAL A 25 -13.45 -8.87 -3.86
N LEU A 26 -13.87 -7.85 -3.10
CA LEU A 26 -15.27 -7.55 -2.85
C LEU A 26 -16.01 -7.17 -4.14
N ALA A 27 -15.38 -6.38 -5.02
CA ALA A 27 -15.95 -6.05 -6.33
C ALA A 27 -16.14 -7.32 -7.18
N LEU A 28 -15.17 -8.24 -7.18
CA LEU A 28 -15.30 -9.50 -7.92
C LEU A 28 -16.39 -10.41 -7.34
N SER A 29 -16.51 -10.50 -6.02
CA SER A 29 -17.54 -11.34 -5.39
C SER A 29 -18.96 -10.79 -5.59
N LEU A 30 -19.10 -9.48 -5.73
CA LEU A 30 -20.36 -8.80 -6.01
C LEU A 30 -20.70 -8.74 -7.50
N LEU A 31 -19.85 -9.23 -8.41
CA LEU A 31 -20.07 -9.15 -9.86
C LEU A 31 -21.37 -9.85 -10.31
N ASN A 32 -21.77 -10.90 -9.61
CA ASN A 32 -23.00 -11.67 -9.88
C ASN A 32 -24.22 -11.18 -9.06
N SER A 33 -24.06 -10.11 -8.29
CA SER A 33 -25.17 -9.51 -7.55
C SER A 33 -25.94 -8.53 -8.44
N ALA A 34 -27.20 -8.23 -8.11
CA ALA A 34 -28.03 -7.27 -8.83
C ALA A 34 -27.60 -5.80 -8.65
N LEU A 35 -26.33 -5.56 -8.28
CA LEU A 35 -25.77 -4.23 -8.13
C LEU A 35 -25.51 -3.59 -9.50
N PRO A 36 -25.60 -2.25 -9.59
CA PRO A 36 -25.25 -1.54 -10.81
C PRO A 36 -23.77 -1.73 -11.14
N PHE A 37 -23.49 -2.10 -12.39
CA PHE A 37 -22.14 -2.37 -12.90
C PHE A 37 -21.18 -1.18 -12.72
N GLU A 38 -21.69 0.06 -12.82
CA GLU A 38 -20.90 1.28 -12.60
C GLU A 38 -20.31 1.34 -11.18
N LEU A 39 -21.07 0.88 -10.18
CA LEU A 39 -20.63 0.86 -8.79
C LEU A 39 -19.55 -0.19 -8.56
N LEU A 40 -19.66 -1.34 -9.23
CA LEU A 40 -18.64 -2.41 -9.24
C LEU A 40 -17.32 -1.92 -9.85
N VAL A 41 -17.40 -1.22 -10.99
CA VAL A 41 -16.22 -0.64 -11.64
C VAL A 41 -15.57 0.42 -10.75
N LEU A 42 -16.37 1.29 -10.12
CA LEU A 42 -15.87 2.32 -9.21
C LEU A 42 -15.15 1.71 -8.00
N LEU A 43 -15.74 0.68 -7.38
CA LEU A 43 -15.14 -0.08 -6.27
C LEU A 43 -13.82 -0.75 -6.68
N GLY A 44 -13.81 -1.40 -7.85
CA GLY A 44 -12.60 -2.02 -8.40
C GLY A 44 -11.50 -1.00 -8.66
N LEU A 45 -11.82 0.13 -9.30
CA LEU A 45 -10.86 1.20 -9.57
C LEU A 45 -10.28 1.78 -8.28
N MET A 46 -11.13 2.08 -7.28
CA MET A 46 -10.67 2.56 -5.98
C MET A 46 -9.76 1.55 -5.29
N GLY A 47 -10.11 0.27 -5.32
CA GLY A 47 -9.29 -0.80 -4.76
C GLY A 47 -7.92 -0.91 -5.43
N VAL A 48 -7.88 -0.85 -6.77
CA VAL A 48 -6.61 -0.90 -7.54
C VAL A 48 -5.75 0.32 -7.22
N ILE A 49 -6.33 1.54 -7.22
CA ILE A 49 -5.59 2.77 -6.91
C ILE A 49 -4.98 2.70 -5.51
N MET A 50 -5.76 2.28 -4.50
CA MET A 50 -5.26 2.12 -3.14
C MET A 50 -4.17 1.05 -3.03
N ALA A 51 -4.31 -0.08 -3.73
CA ALA A 51 -3.30 -1.12 -3.76
C ALA A 51 -1.99 -0.64 -4.38
N VAL A 52 -2.05 0.08 -5.50
CA VAL A 52 -0.88 0.62 -6.19
C VAL A 52 -0.20 1.70 -5.33
N LEU A 53 -0.96 2.65 -4.78
CA LEU A 53 -0.41 3.71 -3.94
C LEU A 53 0.22 3.16 -2.65
N GLY A 54 -0.45 2.23 -1.96
CA GLY A 54 0.09 1.62 -0.75
C GLY A 54 1.37 0.82 -1.00
N THR A 55 1.44 0.10 -2.13
CA THR A 55 2.64 -0.66 -2.50
C THR A 55 3.79 0.24 -2.98
N SER A 56 3.52 1.30 -3.74
CA SER A 56 4.56 2.25 -4.17
C SER A 56 5.17 2.97 -2.98
N LEU A 57 4.35 3.47 -2.04
CA LEU A 57 4.82 4.12 -0.82
C LEU A 57 5.67 3.18 0.04
N PHE A 58 5.26 1.91 0.14
CA PHE A 58 6.01 0.90 0.89
C PHE A 58 7.39 0.62 0.26
N ILE A 59 7.48 0.54 -1.08
CA ILE A 59 8.74 0.35 -1.80
C ILE A 59 9.67 1.57 -1.60
N ASP A 60 9.15 2.78 -1.75
CA ASP A 60 9.91 4.02 -1.54
C ASP A 60 10.47 4.08 -0.11
N LEU A 61 9.68 3.69 0.89
CA LEU A 61 10.10 3.66 2.28
C LEU A 61 11.21 2.63 2.55
N ILE A 62 11.16 1.48 1.87
CA ILE A 62 12.21 0.45 1.91
C ILE A 62 13.50 0.98 1.27
N GLN A 63 13.40 1.60 0.10
CA GLN A 63 14.55 2.16 -0.61
C GLN A 63 15.22 3.26 0.21
N PHE A 64 14.44 4.18 0.77
CA PHE A 64 14.91 5.22 1.67
C PHE A 64 15.64 4.65 2.90
N ARG A 65 15.10 3.57 3.50
CA ARG A 65 15.75 2.89 4.61
C ARG A 65 17.08 2.24 4.20
N SER A 66 17.14 1.66 3.01
CA SER A 66 18.37 1.07 2.45
C SER A 66 19.45 2.12 2.25
N GLU A 67 19.12 3.28 1.68
CA GLU A 67 20.03 4.39 1.48
C GLU A 67 20.52 4.98 2.80
N LEU A 68 19.63 5.20 3.77
CA LEU A 68 20.03 5.62 5.12
C LEU A 68 20.99 4.61 5.78
N ARG A 69 20.75 3.31 5.62
CA ARG A 69 21.67 2.29 6.16
C ARG A 69 23.04 2.36 5.47
N LYS A 70 23.09 2.62 4.15
CA LYS A 70 24.36 2.80 3.43
C LYS A 70 25.12 4.04 3.93
N MET A 71 24.45 5.19 4.03
CA MET A 71 25.06 6.46 4.45
C MET A 71 25.56 6.45 5.90
N PHE A 72 24.81 5.86 6.83
CA PHE A 72 25.16 5.84 8.26
C PHE A 72 25.92 4.57 8.68
N GLY A 73 25.95 3.53 7.84
CA GLY A 73 26.66 2.27 8.10
C GLY A 73 28.09 2.25 7.59
N SER A 74 28.46 3.16 6.68
CA SER A 74 29.83 3.28 6.15
C SER A 74 30.79 4.11 7.02
N GLY A 75 30.38 4.50 8.24
CA GLY A 75 31.20 5.26 9.19
C GLY A 75 32.08 4.41 10.13
N GLN A 76 32.35 3.16 9.79
CA GLN A 76 33.37 2.34 10.47
C GLN A 76 34.61 2.19 9.58
N TYR A 77 35.40 3.26 9.48
CA TYR A 77 36.84 3.21 9.25
C TYR A 77 37.49 4.39 9.97
#